data_AF-A0A358QLW3-F1
#
_entry.id   AF-A0A358QLW3-F1
#
_cell.length_a   1.000
_cell.length_b   1.000
_cell.length_c   1.000
_cell.angle_alpha   90.00
_cell.angle_beta   90.00
_cell.angle_gamma   90.00
#
_symmetry.space_group_name_H-M   'P 1'
#
loop_
_entity.id
_entity.type
_entity.pdbx_description
1 polymer ?
#
loop_
_entity_poly.entity_id
_entity_poly.type
_entity_poly.pdbx_seq_one_letter_code
_entity_poly.pdbx_strand_id
1 'polypeptide(L)'
;AEGSPSADPSTATADLTALIHAETASEGVVLTDAAGVTMLHAGSQDPLPALPNGWRASALRDGFLAAAVPVSFAAPAVAVAVPVLEGGGAAGGFLVEDYGLSGAVASLESFAGSQGMGLLVLDRTGGLVMGIEPSVSGDARLITSWTPQPALTSQADLALSGRSVELDDNGPSGPAAYSPVVNAPWVIRAALPGSA
;
A
#
# COMPACT_ATOMS: atom_id res chain seq x y z
N ALA A 1 -34.35 21.94 12.44
CA ALA A 1 -34.66 20.51 12.49
C ALA A 1 -33.73 19.84 11.48
N GLU A 2 -32.53 19.50 11.92
CA GLU A 2 -31.60 18.70 11.13
C GLU A 2 -32.17 17.29 11.13
N GLY A 3 -32.61 16.83 9.95
CA GLY A 3 -33.10 15.48 9.78
C GLY A 3 -31.96 14.52 9.96
N SER A 4 -32.06 13.65 10.95
CA SER A 4 -31.22 12.45 11.04
C SER A 4 -31.28 11.73 9.69
N PRO A 5 -30.14 11.39 9.06
CA PRO A 5 -30.16 10.52 7.88
C PRO A 5 -30.66 9.17 8.37
N SER A 6 -31.94 8.90 8.18
CA SER A 6 -32.47 7.55 8.38
C SER A 6 -31.76 6.66 7.37
N ALA A 7 -30.98 5.73 7.90
CA ALA A 7 -30.21 4.72 7.19
C ALA A 7 -31.05 3.97 6.15
N ASP A 8 -31.01 4.44 4.89
CA ASP A 8 -31.41 3.63 3.75
C ASP A 8 -30.12 3.05 3.15
N PRO A 9 -29.86 1.74 3.27
CA PRO A 9 -28.63 1.11 2.79
C PRO A 9 -28.41 1.33 1.28
N SER A 10 -29.49 1.59 0.51
CA SER A 10 -29.38 1.91 -0.91
C SER A 10 -28.71 3.27 -1.17
N THR A 11 -29.00 4.29 -0.36
CA THR A 11 -28.38 5.63 -0.47
C THR A 11 -26.92 5.62 -0.03
N ALA A 12 -26.59 4.91 1.05
CA ALA A 12 -25.20 4.77 1.50
C ALA A 12 -24.35 3.97 0.49
N THR A 13 -24.94 2.99 -0.19
CA THR A 13 -24.28 2.27 -1.30
C THR A 13 -24.03 3.20 -2.50
N ALA A 14 -24.98 4.07 -2.83
CA ALA A 14 -24.84 5.05 -3.91
C ALA A 14 -23.75 6.09 -3.62
N ASP A 15 -23.64 6.56 -2.38
CA ASP A 15 -22.59 7.50 -1.96
C ASP A 15 -21.19 6.85 -1.99
N LEU A 16 -21.06 5.59 -1.56
CA LEU A 16 -19.81 4.83 -1.70
C LEU A 16 -19.45 4.58 -3.17
N THR A 17 -20.45 4.32 -4.02
CA THR A 17 -20.24 4.18 -5.46
C THR A 17 -19.81 5.51 -6.10
N ALA A 18 -20.33 6.64 -5.62
CA ALA A 18 -19.89 7.96 -6.04
C ALA A 18 -18.45 8.26 -5.59
N LEU A 19 -18.04 7.80 -4.40
CA LEU A 19 -16.65 7.89 -3.94
C LEU A 19 -15.70 7.11 -4.87
N ILE A 20 -16.06 5.87 -5.23
CA ILE A 20 -15.28 5.06 -6.19
C ILE A 20 -15.20 5.74 -7.56
N HIS A 21 -16.29 6.33 -8.06
CA HIS A 21 -16.25 7.03 -9.34
C HIS A 21 -15.48 8.35 -9.30
N ALA A 22 -15.39 8.99 -8.13
CA ALA A 22 -14.59 10.19 -7.94
C ALA A 22 -13.09 9.88 -7.86
N GLU A 23 -12.73 8.73 -7.31
CA GLU A 23 -11.34 8.27 -7.17
C GLU A 23 -10.98 7.23 -8.23
N THR A 24 -10.33 7.69 -9.31
CA THR A 24 -10.01 6.86 -10.47
C THR A 24 -9.06 5.70 -10.18
N ALA A 25 -8.35 5.71 -9.05
CA ALA A 25 -7.46 4.63 -8.63
C ALA A 25 -8.14 3.59 -7.72
N SER A 26 -9.38 3.85 -7.26
CA SER A 26 -10.11 2.92 -6.38
C SER A 26 -10.64 1.72 -7.16
N GLU A 27 -10.30 0.51 -6.71
CA GLU A 27 -10.79 -0.76 -7.27
C GLU A 27 -11.93 -1.37 -6.42
N GLY A 28 -12.08 -0.91 -5.18
CA GLY A 28 -13.18 -1.31 -4.30
C GLY A 28 -13.16 -0.60 -2.95
N VAL A 29 -14.34 -0.40 -2.37
CA VAL A 29 -14.53 0.24 -1.07
C VAL A 29 -15.48 -0.59 -0.22
N VAL A 30 -15.11 -0.81 1.03
CA VAL A 30 -15.88 -1.52 2.05
C VAL A 30 -16.08 -0.62 3.26
N LEU A 31 -17.33 -0.51 3.73
CA LEU A 31 -17.63 0.05 5.05
C LEU A 31 -17.89 -1.12 6.01
N THR A 32 -17.19 -1.14 7.14
CA THR A 32 -17.42 -2.11 8.22
C THR A 32 -18.00 -1.44 9.45
N ASP A 33 -18.64 -2.24 10.30
CA ASP A 33 -18.90 -1.84 11.70
C ASP A 33 -17.60 -1.87 12.54
N ALA A 34 -17.69 -1.49 13.81
CA ALA A 34 -16.57 -1.52 14.75
C ALA A 34 -15.98 -2.94 14.97
N ALA A 35 -16.80 -3.99 14.77
CA ALA A 35 -16.38 -5.38 14.83
C ALA A 35 -15.65 -5.85 13.56
N GLY A 36 -15.58 -5.02 12.51
CA GLY A 36 -14.97 -5.35 11.23
C GLY A 36 -15.89 -6.18 10.32
N VAL A 37 -17.19 -6.24 10.62
CA VAL A 37 -18.17 -6.90 9.78
C VAL A 37 -18.58 -5.96 8.65
N THR A 38 -18.52 -6.44 7.41
CA THR A 38 -18.92 -5.68 6.22
C THR A 38 -20.39 -5.27 6.32
N MET A 39 -20.63 -3.96 6.27
CA MET A 39 -21.96 -3.36 6.19
C MET A 39 -22.31 -3.01 4.75
N LEU A 40 -21.36 -2.43 4.01
CA LEU A 40 -21.52 -2.04 2.62
C LEU A 40 -20.24 -2.37 1.84
N HIS A 41 -20.42 -2.70 0.56
CA HIS A 41 -19.33 -2.96 -0.38
C HIS A 41 -19.71 -2.42 -1.75
N ALA A 42 -18.76 -1.76 -2.40
CA ALA A 42 -18.87 -1.31 -3.77
C ALA A 42 -17.53 -1.53 -4.50
N GLY A 43 -17.58 -1.71 -5.83
CA GLY A 43 -16.41 -2.02 -6.65
C GLY A 43 -16.20 -3.52 -6.88
N SER A 44 -15.08 -3.87 -7.54
CA SER A 44 -14.78 -5.24 -7.97
C SER A 44 -13.87 -5.99 -7.00
N GLN A 45 -13.09 -5.27 -6.19
CA GLN A 45 -12.19 -5.85 -5.19
C GLN A 45 -12.77 -5.75 -3.78
N ASP A 46 -12.45 -6.75 -2.94
CA ASP A 46 -12.64 -6.69 -1.49
C ASP A 46 -11.26 -6.45 -0.84
N PRO A 47 -11.01 -5.28 -0.23
CA PRO A 47 -9.73 -4.96 0.40
C PRO A 47 -9.50 -5.64 1.75
N LEU A 48 -10.54 -6.15 2.42
CA LEU A 48 -10.41 -6.68 3.79
C LEU A 48 -9.41 -7.85 3.93
N PRO A 49 -9.34 -8.82 3.01
CA PRO A 49 -8.39 -9.93 3.09
C PRO A 49 -6.92 -9.52 3.02
N ALA A 50 -6.60 -8.34 2.48
CA ALA A 50 -5.24 -7.83 2.40
C ALA A 50 -4.76 -7.22 3.73
N LEU A 51 -5.69 -6.87 4.62
CA LEU A 51 -5.34 -6.22 5.88
C LEU A 51 -4.74 -7.23 6.88
N PRO A 52 -3.66 -6.85 7.59
CA PRO A 52 -3.01 -7.74 8.54
C PRO A 52 -3.88 -8.00 9.77
N ASN A 53 -3.54 -9.06 10.51
CA ASN A 53 -4.16 -9.33 11.79
C ASN A 53 -4.05 -8.13 12.74
N GLY A 54 -5.15 -7.77 13.39
CA GLY A 54 -5.20 -6.63 14.31
C GLY A 54 -5.22 -5.25 13.63
N TRP A 55 -5.43 -5.18 12.31
CA TRP A 55 -5.44 -3.93 11.54
C TRP A 55 -6.30 -2.82 12.16
N ARG A 56 -7.47 -3.16 12.71
CA ARG A 56 -8.40 -2.20 13.34
C ARG A 56 -7.76 -1.42 14.47
N ALA A 57 -7.04 -2.12 15.36
CA ALA A 57 -6.36 -1.48 16.48
C ALA A 57 -5.24 -0.57 16.00
N SER A 58 -4.54 -0.94 14.93
CA SER A 58 -3.51 -0.11 14.31
C SER A 58 -4.10 1.13 13.64
N ALA A 59 -5.16 0.97 12.83
CA ALA A 59 -5.85 2.09 12.18
C ALA A 59 -6.42 3.09 13.19
N LEU A 60 -6.93 2.63 14.34
CA LEU A 60 -7.38 3.51 15.43
C LEU A 60 -6.24 4.28 16.07
N ARG A 61 -5.12 3.62 16.32
CA ARG A 61 -3.95 4.23 16.98
C ARG A 61 -3.30 5.28 16.08
N ASP A 62 -3.17 4.98 14.79
CA ASP A 62 -2.37 5.75 13.85
C ASP A 62 -3.24 6.68 12.97
N GLY A 63 -4.57 6.62 13.12
CA GLY A 63 -5.55 7.39 12.34
C GLY A 63 -5.85 6.80 10.96
N PHE A 64 -5.00 5.90 10.47
CA PHE A 64 -5.23 5.05 9.31
C PHE A 64 -4.25 3.88 9.32
N LEU A 65 -4.46 2.90 8.44
CA LEU A 65 -3.51 1.85 8.13
C LEU A 65 -3.45 1.65 6.62
N ALA A 66 -2.25 1.53 6.06
CA ALA A 66 -2.05 1.07 4.70
C ALA A 66 -1.35 -0.30 4.71
N ALA A 67 -1.84 -1.24 3.91
CA ALA A 67 -1.26 -2.57 3.75
C ALA A 67 -1.17 -2.92 2.27
N ALA A 68 -0.07 -3.59 1.89
CA ALA A 68 0.08 -4.11 0.54
C ALA A 68 -0.91 -5.24 0.30
N VAL A 69 -1.45 -5.31 -0.92
CA VAL A 69 -2.35 -6.38 -1.34
C VAL A 69 -1.51 -7.53 -1.92
N PRO A 70 -1.40 -8.69 -1.23
CA PRO A 70 -0.42 -9.70 -1.59
C PRO A 70 -0.85 -10.61 -2.75
N VAL A 71 -2.03 -10.40 -3.35
CA VAL A 71 -2.61 -11.36 -4.30
C VAL A 71 -2.02 -11.30 -5.71
N SER A 72 -1.46 -10.16 -6.13
CA SER A 72 -0.87 -10.03 -7.48
C SER A 72 0.23 -8.99 -7.54
N PHE A 73 1.47 -9.42 -7.77
CA PHE A 73 2.57 -8.50 -8.08
C PHE A 73 2.46 -7.89 -9.48
N ALA A 74 1.67 -8.48 -10.38
CA ALA A 74 1.43 -7.95 -11.72
C ALA A 74 0.42 -6.79 -11.74
N ALA A 75 -0.34 -6.62 -10.65
CA ALA A 75 -1.27 -5.52 -10.44
C ALA A 75 -1.16 -5.08 -8.97
N PRO A 76 -0.08 -4.37 -8.60
CA PRO A 76 0.16 -4.00 -7.22
C PRO A 76 -0.94 -3.04 -6.75
N ALA A 77 -1.47 -3.30 -5.55
CA ALA A 77 -2.51 -2.51 -4.93
C ALA A 77 -2.26 -2.35 -3.43
N VAL A 78 -2.92 -1.38 -2.81
CA VAL A 78 -2.84 -1.09 -1.39
C VAL A 78 -4.24 -0.98 -0.81
N ALA A 79 -4.49 -1.76 0.22
CA ALA A 79 -5.67 -1.59 1.07
C ALA A 79 -5.39 -0.51 2.12
N VAL A 80 -6.20 0.54 2.13
CA VAL A 80 -6.14 1.64 3.11
C VAL A 80 -7.39 1.56 3.99
N ALA A 81 -7.20 1.43 5.29
CA ALA A 81 -8.25 1.43 6.28
C ALA A 81 -8.22 2.72 7.12
N VAL A 82 -9.34 3.42 7.21
CA VAL A 82 -9.52 4.62 8.03
C VAL A 82 -10.68 4.41 9.02
N PRO A 83 -10.53 4.80 10.30
CA PRO A 83 -11.61 4.72 11.26
C PRO A 83 -12.69 5.77 10.96
N VAL A 84 -13.95 5.34 10.99
CA VAL A 84 -15.11 6.24 10.94
C VAL A 84 -15.46 6.60 12.38
N LEU A 85 -15.14 7.82 12.79
CA LEU A 85 -15.33 8.29 14.16
C LEU A 85 -16.76 8.79 14.37
N GLU A 86 -17.38 8.35 15.47
CA GLU A 86 -18.64 8.89 15.97
C GLU A 86 -18.38 10.04 16.97
N GLY A 87 -19.45 10.76 17.33
CA GLY A 87 -19.40 11.82 18.33
C GLY A 87 -18.79 11.34 19.65
N GLY A 88 -17.58 11.81 19.97
CA GLY A 88 -16.81 11.38 21.15
C GLY A 88 -15.49 10.66 20.83
N GLY A 89 -15.16 10.46 19.56
CA GLY A 89 -13.85 9.94 19.12
C GLY A 89 -13.72 8.41 19.19
N ALA A 90 -14.79 7.70 19.51
CA ALA A 90 -14.87 6.25 19.33
C ALA A 90 -15.15 5.94 17.86
N ALA A 91 -14.54 4.89 17.31
CA ALA A 91 -14.88 4.45 15.96
C ALA A 91 -16.16 3.62 15.96
N GLY A 92 -17.14 4.05 15.18
CA GLY A 92 -18.35 3.28 14.88
C GLY A 92 -18.12 2.25 13.78
N GLY A 93 -17.03 2.40 13.01
CA GLY A 93 -16.70 1.53 11.90
C GLY A 93 -15.38 1.89 11.22
N PHE A 94 -15.15 1.29 10.06
CA PHE A 94 -13.98 1.57 9.23
C PHE A 94 -14.38 1.65 7.77
N LEU A 95 -13.83 2.64 7.08
CA LEU A 95 -13.84 2.68 5.62
C LEU A 95 -12.53 2.07 5.14
N VAL A 96 -12.63 1.06 4.29
CA VAL A 96 -11.47 0.36 3.73
C VAL A 96 -11.56 0.45 2.22
N GLU A 97 -10.51 0.95 1.60
CA GLU A 97 -10.46 1.18 0.16
C GLU A 97 -9.24 0.50 -0.44
N ASP A 98 -9.43 -0.11 -1.61
CA ASP A 98 -8.39 -0.72 -2.40
C ASP A 98 -7.90 0.24 -3.49
N TYR A 99 -6.64 0.64 -3.42
CA TYR A 99 -6.02 1.54 -4.38
C TYR A 99 -5.10 0.77 -5.32
N GLY A 100 -5.48 0.71 -6.59
CA GLY A 100 -4.64 0.20 -7.66
C GLY A 100 -3.44 1.13 -7.90
N LEU A 101 -2.23 0.57 -7.94
CA LEU A 101 -1.00 1.36 -8.12
C LEU A 101 -0.53 1.45 -9.58
N SER A 102 -1.36 1.08 -10.56
CA SER A 102 -0.99 1.04 -11.99
C SER A 102 -0.46 2.37 -12.52
N GLY A 103 -1.04 3.51 -12.13
CA GLY A 103 -0.55 4.84 -12.49
C GLY A 103 0.82 5.16 -11.88
N ALA A 104 1.07 4.70 -10.65
CA ALA A 104 2.37 4.83 -9.99
C ALA A 104 3.43 3.92 -10.63
N VAL A 105 3.05 2.69 -11.02
CA VAL A 105 3.94 1.75 -11.73
C VAL A 105 4.50 2.40 -13.00
N ALA A 106 3.64 2.93 -13.88
CA ALA A 106 4.09 3.51 -15.15
C ALA A 106 5.09 4.67 -14.95
N SER A 107 4.84 5.52 -13.95
CA SER A 107 5.72 6.64 -13.61
C SER A 107 7.06 6.17 -13.06
N LEU A 108 7.04 5.16 -12.20
CA LEU A 108 8.24 4.58 -11.60
C LEU A 108 9.04 3.75 -12.60
N GLU A 109 8.40 3.07 -13.56
CA GLU A 109 9.07 2.33 -14.64
C GLU A 109 9.83 3.31 -15.55
N SER A 110 9.19 4.41 -15.93
CA SER A 110 9.84 5.46 -16.72
C SER A 110 11.04 6.06 -15.98
N PHE A 111 10.88 6.37 -14.69
CA PHE A 111 11.95 6.90 -13.86
C PHE A 111 13.10 5.89 -13.69
N ALA A 112 12.81 4.66 -13.26
CA ALA A 112 13.78 3.58 -13.09
C ALA A 112 14.57 3.30 -14.37
N GLY A 113 13.88 3.26 -15.52
CA GLY A 113 14.51 3.07 -16.83
C GLY A 113 15.44 4.24 -17.20
N SER A 114 14.99 5.48 -16.98
CA SER A 114 15.82 6.67 -17.24
C SER A 114 17.10 6.73 -16.41
N GLN A 115 17.06 6.18 -15.19
CA GLN A 115 18.19 6.16 -14.27
C GLN A 115 18.98 4.84 -14.33
N GLY A 116 18.48 3.84 -15.08
CA GLY A 116 19.06 2.50 -15.14
C GLY A 116 19.14 1.81 -13.78
N MET A 117 18.14 1.97 -12.91
CA MET A 117 18.14 1.44 -11.54
C MET A 117 16.94 0.54 -11.25
N GLY A 118 17.05 -0.31 -10.23
CA GLY A 118 15.93 -1.02 -9.63
C GLY A 118 15.30 -0.24 -8.49
N LEU A 119 13.98 -0.30 -8.35
CA LEU A 119 13.22 0.32 -7.28
C LEU A 119 12.33 -0.71 -6.60
N LEU A 120 12.43 -0.87 -5.30
CA LEU A 120 11.54 -1.73 -4.52
C LEU A 120 10.85 -0.90 -3.44
N VAL A 121 9.57 -1.18 -3.19
CA VAL A 121 8.83 -0.72 -2.02
C VAL A 121 8.57 -1.96 -1.17
N LEU A 122 9.17 -2.02 0.01
CA LEU A 122 9.17 -3.18 0.89
C LEU A 122 8.43 -2.86 2.20
N ASP A 123 7.68 -3.81 2.72
CA ASP A 123 7.20 -3.77 4.09
C ASP A 123 8.29 -4.23 5.09
N ARG A 124 7.99 -4.12 6.39
CA ARG A 124 8.92 -4.54 7.47
C ARG A 124 9.30 -6.01 7.43
N THR A 125 8.49 -6.88 6.82
CA THR A 125 8.78 -8.31 6.66
C THR A 125 9.58 -8.62 5.39
N GLY A 126 9.88 -7.60 4.58
CA GLY A 126 10.49 -7.76 3.25
C GLY A 126 9.51 -8.25 2.20
N GLY A 127 8.21 -8.18 2.47
CA GLY A 127 7.16 -8.33 1.48
C GLY A 127 7.22 -7.18 0.48
N LEU A 128 6.99 -7.48 -0.80
CA LEU A 128 7.00 -6.49 -1.87
C LEU A 128 5.62 -5.84 -1.99
N VAL A 129 5.58 -4.52 -1.81
CA VAL A 129 4.38 -3.71 -2.08
C VAL A 129 4.29 -3.41 -3.58
N MET A 130 5.42 -2.97 -4.15
CA MET A 130 5.63 -2.76 -5.58
C MET A 130 7.13 -2.87 -5.85
N GLY A 131 7.53 -3.41 -7.00
CA GLY A 131 8.93 -3.43 -7.39
C GLY A 131 9.12 -3.30 -8.88
N ILE A 132 10.22 -2.68 -9.27
CA ILE A 132 10.63 -2.48 -10.65
C ILE A 132 12.09 -2.90 -10.75
N GLU A 133 12.36 -3.79 -11.70
CA GLU A 133 13.71 -4.25 -11.99
C GLU A 133 14.22 -3.64 -13.31
N PRO A 134 15.53 -3.34 -13.40
CA PRO A 134 16.14 -2.97 -14.65
C PRO A 134 16.14 -4.18 -15.60
N SER A 135 15.72 -3.98 -16.84
CA SER A 135 15.80 -4.96 -17.92
C SER A 135 17.16 -4.87 -18.60
N VAL A 136 17.62 -6.02 -19.09
CA VAL A 136 18.84 -6.16 -19.90
C VAL A 136 18.75 -5.39 -21.24
N SER A 137 17.55 -5.00 -21.67
CA SER A 137 17.30 -4.15 -22.86
C SER A 137 17.47 -2.64 -22.59
N GLY A 138 17.66 -2.22 -21.35
CA GLY A 138 17.67 -0.81 -20.94
C GLY A 138 16.30 -0.26 -20.51
N ASP A 139 15.24 -1.04 -20.66
CA ASP A 139 13.91 -0.71 -20.11
C ASP A 139 13.84 -1.08 -18.63
N ALA A 140 12.90 -0.53 -17.87
CA ALA A 140 12.58 -1.05 -16.54
C ALA A 140 11.21 -1.73 -16.58
N ARG A 141 11.02 -2.77 -15.77
CA ARG A 141 9.79 -3.56 -15.77
C ARG A 141 9.32 -3.88 -14.36
N LEU A 142 8.00 -3.90 -14.19
CA LEU A 142 7.35 -4.38 -12.98
C LEU A 142 7.81 -5.81 -12.62
N ILE A 143 8.16 -6.00 -11.36
CA ILE A 143 8.44 -7.31 -10.77
C ILE A 143 7.10 -8.02 -10.56
N THR A 144 6.90 -9.14 -11.25
CA THR A 144 5.66 -9.93 -11.15
C THR A 144 5.77 -11.15 -10.25
N SER A 145 6.95 -11.37 -9.64
CA SER A 145 7.16 -12.43 -8.65
C SER A 145 8.22 -12.00 -7.64
N TRP A 146 7.97 -12.26 -6.36
CA TRP A 146 8.87 -11.87 -5.29
C TRP A 146 8.99 -12.96 -4.25
N THR A 147 10.21 -13.11 -3.72
CA THR A 147 10.47 -13.91 -2.55
C THR A 147 11.27 -13.04 -1.58
N PRO A 148 10.77 -12.80 -0.35
CA PRO A 148 11.49 -12.02 0.64
C PRO A 148 12.91 -12.56 0.85
N GLN A 149 13.89 -11.67 0.82
CA GLN A 149 15.30 -12.01 1.01
C GLN A 149 15.74 -11.55 2.39
N PRO A 150 16.29 -12.43 3.26
CA PRO A 150 16.63 -12.07 4.65
C PRO A 150 17.53 -10.84 4.79
N ALA A 151 18.49 -10.66 3.87
CA ALA A 151 19.36 -9.49 3.85
C ALA A 151 18.58 -8.20 3.57
N LEU A 152 17.71 -8.20 2.55
CA LEU A 152 16.88 -7.04 2.22
C LEU A 152 15.86 -6.73 3.32
N THR A 153 15.25 -7.77 3.91
CA THR A 153 14.34 -7.63 5.05
C THR A 153 15.04 -6.95 6.23
N SER A 154 16.27 -7.36 6.54
CA SER A 154 17.04 -6.78 7.65
C SER A 154 17.37 -5.30 7.40
N GLN A 155 17.75 -4.94 6.18
CA GLN A 155 18.02 -3.53 5.82
C GLN A 155 16.74 -2.68 5.81
N ALA A 156 15.62 -3.22 5.32
CA ALA A 156 14.34 -2.52 5.37
C ALA A 156 13.89 -2.26 6.82
N ASP A 157 14.03 -3.23 7.72
CA ASP A 157 13.69 -3.03 9.14
C ASP A 157 14.61 -2.00 9.82
N LEU A 158 15.91 -2.03 9.50
CA LEU A 158 16.87 -1.01 9.96
C LEU A 158 16.48 0.39 9.49
N ALA A 159 16.20 0.58 8.19
CA ALA A 159 15.78 1.87 7.64
C ALA A 159 14.48 2.39 8.25
N LEU A 160 13.51 1.50 8.55
CA LEU A 160 12.27 1.88 9.28
C LEU A 160 12.55 2.32 10.71
N SER A 161 13.57 1.74 11.36
CA SER A 161 13.95 2.06 12.73
C SER A 161 14.76 3.36 12.85
N GLY A 162 15.59 3.66 11.83
CA GLY A 162 16.55 4.77 11.85
C GLY A 162 16.06 6.11 11.29
N ARG A 163 14.92 6.15 10.60
CA ARG A 163 14.41 7.34 9.86
C ARG A 163 15.41 7.97 8.87
N SER A 164 16.49 7.26 8.52
CA SER A 164 17.60 7.79 7.72
C SER A 164 17.72 7.10 6.36
N VAL A 165 18.36 7.79 5.43
CA VAL A 165 18.82 7.18 4.18
C VAL A 165 20.04 6.32 4.49
N GLU A 166 19.92 5.00 4.34
CA GLU A 166 21.04 4.07 4.50
C GLU A 166 21.59 3.68 3.13
N LEU A 167 22.89 3.89 2.91
CA LEU A 167 23.61 3.39 1.73
C LEU A 167 24.21 2.03 2.08
N ASP A 168 23.74 0.99 1.40
CA ASP A 168 24.33 -0.35 1.43
C ASP A 168 25.20 -0.54 0.18
N ASP A 169 26.49 -0.26 0.33
CA ASP A 169 27.49 -0.45 -0.73
C ASP A 169 28.05 -1.89 -0.78
N ASN A 170 27.69 -2.74 0.19
CA ASN A 170 28.22 -4.11 0.31
C ASN A 170 27.16 -5.19 -0.01
N GLY A 171 25.97 -4.80 -0.44
CA GLY A 171 24.89 -5.71 -0.77
C GLY A 171 25.21 -6.59 -2.00
N PRO A 172 24.70 -7.83 -2.07
CA PRO A 172 24.94 -8.75 -3.18
C PRO A 172 24.38 -8.28 -4.54
N SER A 173 23.66 -7.16 -4.57
CA SER A 173 23.03 -6.57 -5.76
C SER A 173 23.59 -5.20 -6.16
N GLY A 174 24.72 -4.79 -5.55
CA GLY A 174 25.35 -3.49 -5.78
C GLY A 174 24.85 -2.40 -4.80
N PRO A 175 25.35 -1.16 -4.98
CA PRO A 175 25.01 -0.02 -4.12
C PRO A 175 23.52 0.25 -4.10
N ALA A 176 22.95 0.36 -2.90
CA ALA A 176 21.53 0.65 -2.71
C ALA A 176 21.29 1.71 -1.64
N ALA A 177 20.31 2.59 -1.88
CA ALA A 177 19.81 3.55 -0.90
C ALA A 177 18.44 3.10 -0.39
N TYR A 178 18.22 3.15 0.93
CA TYR A 178 16.95 2.85 1.58
C TYR A 178 16.36 4.12 2.19
N SER A 179 15.06 4.38 2.01
CA SER A 179 14.38 5.51 2.64
C SER A 179 13.00 5.10 3.12
N PRO A 180 12.59 5.45 4.36
CA PRO A 180 11.23 5.19 4.83
C PRO A 180 10.21 6.01 4.05
N VAL A 181 9.03 5.43 3.83
CA VAL A 181 7.86 6.14 3.29
C VAL A 181 7.20 6.91 4.42
N VAL A 182 6.92 8.19 4.20
CA VAL A 182 6.27 9.04 5.20
C VAL A 182 4.85 8.51 5.47
N ASN A 183 4.52 8.32 6.74
CA ASN A 183 3.24 7.81 7.24
C ASN A 183 2.85 6.40 6.74
N ALA A 184 3.77 5.62 6.17
CA ALA A 184 3.52 4.21 5.85
C ALA A 184 4.63 3.33 6.44
N PRO A 185 4.32 2.09 6.87
CA PRO A 185 5.31 1.17 7.42
C PRO A 185 6.15 0.50 6.32
N TRP A 186 6.58 1.27 5.31
CA TRP A 186 7.28 0.79 4.13
C TRP A 186 8.60 1.52 3.90
N VAL A 187 9.49 0.88 3.13
CA VAL A 187 10.78 1.42 2.72
C VAL A 187 10.91 1.36 1.22
N ILE A 188 11.36 2.46 0.65
CA ILE A 188 11.82 2.52 -0.74
C ILE A 188 13.30 2.12 -0.75
N ARG A 189 13.65 1.13 -1.55
CA ARG A 189 15.01 0.78 -1.91
C ARG A 189 15.27 1.15 -3.36
N ALA A 190 16.25 2.01 -3.61
CA ALA A 190 16.77 2.27 -4.95
C ALA A 190 18.15 1.62 -5.08
N ALA A 191 18.37 0.82 -6.13
CA ALA A 191 19.62 0.11 -6.32
C ALA A 191 20.15 0.24 -7.73
N LEU A 192 21.43 0.55 -7.86
CA LEU A 192 22.11 0.53 -9.14
C LEU A 192 22.44 -0.92 -9.54
N PRO A 193 22.46 -1.25 -10.84
CA PRO A 193 22.92 -2.55 -11.30
C PRO A 193 24.35 -2.74 -10.81
N GLY A 194 24.63 -3.85 -10.12
CA GLY A 194 26.00 -4.22 -9.80
C GLY A 194 26.81 -4.34 -11.10
N SER A 195 27.98 -3.71 -11.14
CA SER A 195 28.97 -4.02 -12.18
C SER A 195 29.39 -5.47 -12.00
N ALA A 196 29.02 -6.34 -12.96
CA ALA A 196 29.47 -7.73 -13.01
C ALA A 196 31.00 -7.81 -13.24
#